data_AF-A0A2J4Z3F7-F1
#
_entry.id   AF-A0A2J4Z3F7-F1
#
_cell.length_a   1.000
_cell.length_b   1.000
_cell.length_c   1.000
_cell.angle_alpha   90.00
_cell.angle_beta   90.00
_cell.angle_gamma   90.00
#
_symmetry.space_group_name_H-M   'P 1'
#
loop_
_entity.id
_entity.type
_entity.pdbx_description
1 polymer ?
#
loop_
_entity_poly.entity_id
_entity_poly.type
_entity_poly.pdbx_seq_one_letter_code
_entity_poly.pdbx_strand_id
1 'polypeptide(L)'
;MLHTIRWRNAISAFVLTLMFFIGCISVNTALAADLPERSEVQSQLTTLNKQKELTPQDKLVQQDLTQTLETLDKIERIKSETTQLRQQVAQAPAKMNQAIDSLNALSDVPDDEATRKTLSTLSLRQLESRVSQTLDDLQNAQNDLATYNSQLVSLQTQPERVQNAMYSASQQLQQIRNRLNGTSTGEETLRPTQQSLLLAQQALLNAQIDQQRKSLEGNTVLQDTLQKQRDYITAYSNRLEHQLQLLQEAVNSKRLTLTEKTAQEAVSPDETARIQANPLVKQELEINHQLSERLISATENGNQLVQRNIKVKTWLDRALQSERDIKEQISVLKGSLLLSRILYQQQQTLPSAEELSDMTNRIADLRLEQFEVNQQRDALFQSDAYVAKLEEGHSSDVNAEVHSALLEIVDMRRELLDQFNKQLGNQLMMAINLQINQQQLMSVSTNLKAILTQQIFWVNSNRPMDWEWVKAFPEAMKGQFKAMKITVNWEKAWPAVFIAFLAGLPLLLIAGLIRWRLNWLKAYQAKLASQVGQLRNDTQLHTPKAILIDLIRALPVVLVILAIGLILLTMQLNISDLLWAYSKKLALFWLVFGLCWKVLEKDGVAVRHFNMPSQLTSHWRRQIVHVS
;
A
#
# COMPACT_ATOMS: atom_id res chain seq x y z
N MET A 1 -77.01 -34.19 9.44
CA MET A 1 -76.03 -34.94 8.61
C MET A 1 -74.91 -34.03 8.08
N LEU A 2 -74.17 -33.31 8.93
CA LEU A 2 -73.13 -32.37 8.46
C LEU A 2 -71.77 -32.46 9.20
N HIS A 3 -71.65 -33.33 10.20
CA HIS A 3 -70.39 -33.47 10.95
C HIS A 3 -69.40 -34.51 10.40
N THR A 4 -69.83 -35.40 9.49
CA THR A 4 -68.96 -36.49 8.96
C THR A 4 -68.16 -36.09 7.72
N ILE A 5 -68.51 -35.00 7.04
CA ILE A 5 -67.85 -34.58 5.79
C ILE A 5 -66.56 -33.78 6.05
N ARG A 6 -66.51 -33.00 7.14
CA ARG A 6 -65.34 -32.16 7.47
C ARG A 6 -64.10 -32.97 7.87
N TRP A 7 -64.28 -34.13 8.51
CA TRP A 7 -63.17 -34.99 8.92
C TRP A 7 -62.52 -35.74 7.75
N ARG A 8 -63.31 -36.16 6.75
CA ARG A 8 -62.75 -36.79 5.52
C ARG A 8 -61.87 -35.83 4.72
N ASN A 9 -62.19 -34.54 4.70
CA ASN A 9 -61.41 -33.53 3.97
C ASN A 9 -60.13 -33.12 4.71
N ALA A 10 -60.12 -33.15 6.04
CA ALA A 10 -58.92 -32.89 6.83
C ALA A 10 -57.91 -34.06 6.74
N ILE A 11 -58.41 -35.31 6.75
CA ILE A 11 -57.58 -36.50 6.58
C ILE A 11 -57.04 -36.59 5.15
N SER A 12 -57.83 -36.26 4.13
CA SER A 12 -57.33 -36.24 2.75
C SER A 12 -56.29 -35.14 2.52
N ALA A 13 -56.46 -33.96 3.11
CA ALA A 13 -55.47 -32.88 3.04
C ALA A 13 -54.17 -33.24 3.76
N PHE A 14 -54.25 -33.95 4.90
CA PHE A 14 -53.08 -34.43 5.63
C PHE A 14 -52.35 -35.54 4.88
N VAL A 15 -53.07 -36.46 4.24
CA VAL A 15 -52.47 -37.51 3.39
C VAL A 15 -51.84 -36.92 2.13
N LEU A 16 -52.46 -35.89 1.52
CA LEU A 16 -51.89 -35.22 0.34
C LEU A 16 -50.64 -34.41 0.67
N THR A 17 -50.61 -33.75 1.83
CA THR A 17 -49.42 -33.01 2.31
C THR A 17 -48.32 -33.96 2.79
N LEU A 18 -48.67 -35.09 3.39
CA LEU A 18 -47.72 -36.15 3.73
C LEU A 18 -47.16 -36.82 2.46
N MET A 19 -47.97 -37.03 1.42
CA MET A 19 -47.49 -37.49 0.11
C MET A 19 -46.60 -36.47 -0.59
N PHE A 20 -46.86 -35.17 -0.44
CA PHE A 20 -45.98 -34.12 -0.96
C PHE A 20 -44.66 -34.02 -0.17
N PHE A 21 -44.68 -34.25 1.15
CA PHE A 21 -43.46 -34.29 1.96
C PHE A 21 -42.64 -35.57 1.73
N ILE A 22 -43.29 -36.73 1.54
CA ILE A 22 -42.63 -38.00 1.21
C ILE A 22 -42.12 -37.98 -0.24
N GLY A 23 -42.81 -37.31 -1.17
CA GLY A 23 -42.36 -37.10 -2.55
C GLY A 23 -41.17 -36.14 -2.71
N CYS A 24 -40.87 -35.34 -1.69
CA CYS A 24 -39.68 -34.47 -1.64
C CYS A 24 -38.48 -35.11 -0.93
N ILE A 25 -38.65 -36.28 -0.33
CA ILE A 25 -37.55 -37.12 0.21
C ILE A 25 -37.40 -38.35 -0.68
N SER A 26 -37.38 -38.14 -1.99
CA SER A 26 -36.69 -39.07 -2.87
C SER A 26 -35.21 -38.85 -2.63
N VAL A 27 -34.63 -39.61 -1.69
CA VAL A 27 -33.21 -39.94 -1.78
C VAL A 27 -33.08 -40.69 -3.10
N ASN A 28 -32.85 -39.96 -4.18
CA ASN A 28 -32.26 -40.52 -5.38
C ASN A 28 -30.88 -41.01 -4.94
N THR A 29 -30.83 -42.24 -4.46
CA THR A 29 -29.70 -43.10 -4.73
C THR A 29 -29.71 -43.25 -6.24
N ALA A 30 -29.13 -42.27 -6.93
CA ALA A 30 -28.63 -42.48 -8.26
C ALA A 30 -27.78 -43.74 -8.13
N LEU A 31 -28.27 -44.84 -8.71
CA LEU A 31 -27.45 -46.00 -8.99
C LEU A 31 -26.16 -45.43 -9.56
N ALA A 32 -25.08 -45.53 -8.80
CA ALA A 32 -23.77 -45.12 -9.27
C ALA A 32 -23.54 -45.99 -10.50
N ALA A 33 -23.64 -45.41 -11.70
CA ALA A 33 -23.07 -46.05 -12.87
C ALA A 33 -21.60 -46.28 -12.48
N ASP A 34 -21.19 -47.55 -12.39
CA ASP A 34 -19.86 -47.90 -11.92
C ASP A 34 -18.84 -47.14 -12.76
N LEU A 35 -18.05 -46.32 -12.07
CA LEU A 35 -16.94 -45.62 -12.69
C LEU A 35 -16.00 -46.67 -13.28
N PRO A 36 -15.54 -46.50 -14.53
CA PRO A 36 -14.64 -47.47 -15.15
C PRO A 36 -13.38 -47.62 -14.29
N GLU A 37 -13.00 -48.86 -14.00
CA GLU A 37 -11.87 -49.14 -13.14
C GLU A 37 -10.57 -48.73 -13.87
N ARG A 38 -9.65 -48.07 -13.16
CA ARG A 38 -8.40 -47.56 -13.77
C ARG A 38 -7.61 -48.67 -14.46
N SER A 39 -7.54 -49.84 -13.84
CA SER A 39 -6.92 -51.07 -14.36
C SER A 39 -7.51 -51.48 -15.72
N GLU A 40 -8.84 -51.41 -15.83
CA GLU A 40 -9.58 -51.79 -17.02
C GLU A 40 -9.33 -50.81 -18.17
N VAL A 41 -9.41 -49.50 -17.92
CA VAL A 41 -9.13 -48.46 -18.94
C VAL A 41 -7.67 -48.53 -19.43
N GLN A 42 -6.72 -48.78 -18.52
CA GLN A 42 -5.31 -48.96 -18.86
C GLN A 42 -5.08 -50.22 -19.71
N SER A 43 -5.79 -51.32 -19.39
CA SER A 43 -5.71 -52.57 -20.16
C SER A 43 -6.26 -52.41 -21.59
N GLN A 44 -7.34 -51.65 -21.75
CA GLN A 44 -7.92 -51.34 -23.06
C GLN A 44 -6.97 -50.47 -23.89
N LEU A 45 -6.37 -49.44 -23.28
CA LEU A 45 -5.39 -48.57 -23.93
C LEU A 45 -4.11 -49.32 -24.36
N THR A 46 -3.59 -50.19 -23.49
CA THR A 46 -2.41 -51.01 -23.81
C THR A 46 -2.68 -52.06 -24.88
N THR A 47 -3.91 -52.57 -24.97
CA THR A 47 -4.33 -53.48 -26.05
C THR A 47 -4.46 -52.74 -27.37
N LEU A 48 -5.05 -51.53 -27.37
CA LEU A 48 -5.17 -50.69 -28.55
C LEU A 48 -3.79 -50.27 -29.10
N ASN A 49 -2.86 -49.91 -28.22
CA ASN A 49 -1.49 -49.50 -28.58
C ASN A 49 -0.63 -50.64 -29.15
N LYS A 50 -1.04 -51.91 -29.02
CA LYS A 50 -0.33 -53.06 -29.61
C LYS A 50 -0.65 -53.27 -31.10
N GLN A 51 -1.66 -52.60 -31.65
CA GLN A 51 -2.01 -52.69 -33.07
C GLN A 51 -1.04 -51.86 -33.93
N LYS A 52 -0.56 -52.42 -35.05
CA LYS A 52 0.45 -51.79 -35.93
C LYS A 52 -0.07 -50.60 -36.75
N GLU A 53 -1.37 -50.57 -37.05
CA GLU A 53 -2.05 -49.46 -37.73
C GLU A 53 -3.37 -49.15 -37.01
N LEU A 54 -3.56 -47.90 -36.58
CA LEU A 54 -4.78 -47.43 -35.92
C LEU A 54 -5.68 -46.74 -36.95
N THR A 55 -6.95 -47.15 -37.03
CA THR A 55 -7.94 -46.46 -37.86
C THR A 55 -8.25 -45.06 -37.29
N PRO A 56 -8.85 -44.14 -38.07
CA PRO A 56 -9.29 -42.84 -37.55
C PRO A 56 -10.22 -42.96 -36.33
N GLN A 57 -11.03 -44.03 -36.26
CA GLN A 57 -11.92 -44.31 -35.14
C GLN A 57 -11.16 -44.83 -33.91
N ASP A 58 -10.13 -45.66 -34.11
CA ASP A 58 -9.28 -46.15 -33.02
C ASP A 58 -8.47 -45.00 -32.39
N LYS A 59 -8.07 -44.00 -33.17
CA LYS A 59 -7.42 -42.78 -32.64
C LYS A 59 -8.35 -42.00 -31.71
N LEU A 60 -9.64 -41.90 -32.04
CA LEU A 60 -10.63 -41.27 -31.17
C LEU A 60 -10.86 -42.08 -29.89
N VAL A 61 -10.91 -43.42 -29.99
CA VAL A 61 -11.00 -44.32 -28.84
C VAL A 61 -9.77 -44.18 -27.93
N GLN A 62 -8.56 -44.14 -28.51
CA GLN A 62 -7.32 -43.94 -27.77
C GLN A 62 -7.32 -42.61 -27.01
N GLN A 63 -7.80 -41.54 -27.66
CA GLN A 63 -7.95 -40.23 -27.04
C GLN A 63 -8.96 -40.26 -25.89
N ASP A 64 -10.14 -40.84 -26.10
CA ASP A 64 -11.18 -40.96 -25.09
C ASP A 64 -10.65 -41.70 -23.85
N LEU A 65 -9.99 -42.85 -24.04
CA LEU A 65 -9.40 -43.65 -22.94
C LEU A 65 -8.28 -42.91 -22.20
N THR A 66 -7.42 -42.18 -22.93
CA THR A 66 -6.34 -41.37 -22.31
C THR A 66 -6.92 -40.25 -21.45
N GLN A 67 -7.93 -39.55 -21.95
CA GLN A 67 -8.62 -38.48 -21.20
C GLN A 67 -9.39 -39.03 -20.00
N THR A 68 -9.97 -40.23 -20.11
CA THR A 68 -10.63 -40.91 -18.99
C THR A 68 -9.64 -41.18 -17.85
N LEU A 69 -8.45 -41.69 -18.15
CA LEU A 69 -7.39 -41.92 -17.14
C LEU A 69 -6.96 -40.61 -16.46
N GLU A 70 -6.71 -39.55 -17.24
CA GLU A 70 -6.35 -38.23 -16.69
C GLU A 70 -7.47 -37.67 -15.79
N THR A 71 -8.73 -37.91 -16.15
CA THR A 71 -9.89 -37.50 -15.37
C THR A 71 -9.99 -38.29 -14.06
N LEU A 72 -9.71 -39.59 -14.08
CA LEU A 72 -9.65 -40.43 -12.87
C LEU A 72 -8.54 -39.98 -11.92
N ASP A 73 -7.34 -39.66 -12.44
CA ASP A 73 -6.24 -39.11 -11.62
C ASP A 73 -6.62 -37.77 -10.98
N LYS A 74 -7.33 -36.89 -11.70
CA LYS A 74 -7.86 -35.63 -11.15
C LYS A 74 -8.89 -35.87 -10.04
N ILE A 75 -9.76 -36.87 -10.17
CA ILE A 75 -10.73 -37.23 -9.13
C ILE A 75 -10.01 -37.64 -7.86
N GLU A 76 -8.98 -38.48 -7.95
CA GLU A 76 -8.21 -38.95 -6.80
C GLU A 76 -7.50 -37.80 -6.09
N ARG A 77 -6.87 -36.90 -6.87
CA ARG A 77 -6.25 -35.69 -6.34
C ARG A 77 -7.24 -34.82 -5.56
N ILE A 78 -8.42 -34.56 -6.11
CA ILE A 78 -9.45 -33.73 -5.46
C ILE A 78 -9.97 -34.40 -4.19
N LYS A 79 -10.13 -35.72 -4.17
CA LYS A 79 -10.49 -36.46 -2.96
C LYS A 79 -9.42 -36.35 -1.87
N SER A 80 -8.14 -36.43 -2.25
CA SER A 80 -7.02 -36.19 -1.35
C SER A 80 -7.04 -34.77 -0.77
N GLU A 81 -7.13 -33.74 -1.62
CA GLU A 81 -7.20 -32.33 -1.20
C GLU A 81 -8.40 -32.08 -0.28
N THR A 82 -9.55 -32.71 -0.56
CA THR A 82 -10.76 -32.64 0.28
C THR A 82 -10.53 -33.25 1.67
N THR A 83 -9.75 -34.32 1.75
CA THR A 83 -9.41 -34.99 3.01
C THR A 83 -8.44 -34.13 3.83
N GLN A 84 -7.43 -33.54 3.19
CA GLN A 84 -6.52 -32.59 3.83
C GLN A 84 -7.26 -31.36 4.36
N LEU A 85 -8.19 -30.79 3.57
CA LEU A 85 -9.04 -29.67 4.00
C LEU A 85 -9.85 -30.02 5.25
N ARG A 86 -10.48 -31.20 5.28
CA ARG A 86 -11.20 -31.67 6.47
C ARG A 86 -10.30 -31.79 7.69
N GLN A 87 -9.08 -32.28 7.51
CA GLN A 87 -8.10 -32.38 8.60
C GLN A 87 -7.69 -31.00 9.12
N GLN A 88 -7.48 -30.02 8.22
CA GLN A 88 -7.19 -28.64 8.62
C GLN A 88 -8.35 -28.01 9.39
N VAL A 89 -9.58 -28.18 8.92
CA VAL A 89 -10.79 -27.68 9.62
C VAL A 89 -10.95 -28.34 10.99
N ALA A 90 -10.67 -29.64 11.11
CA ALA A 90 -10.73 -30.35 12.39
C ALA A 90 -9.65 -29.88 13.39
N GLN A 91 -8.48 -29.46 12.91
CA GLN A 91 -7.40 -28.92 13.75
C GLN A 91 -7.56 -27.43 14.07
N ALA A 92 -8.40 -26.70 13.33
CA ALA A 92 -8.56 -25.26 13.46
C ALA A 92 -8.96 -24.83 14.89
N PRO A 93 -9.92 -25.47 15.58
CA PRO A 93 -10.27 -25.10 16.96
C PRO A 93 -9.10 -25.25 17.96
N ALA A 94 -8.26 -26.27 17.79
CA ALA A 94 -7.09 -26.45 18.66
C ALA A 94 -6.06 -25.33 18.47
N LYS A 95 -5.79 -24.95 17.21
CA LYS A 95 -4.93 -23.81 16.87
C LYS A 95 -5.50 -22.48 17.34
N MET A 96 -6.82 -22.32 17.26
CA MET A 96 -7.53 -21.14 17.76
C MET A 96 -7.35 -21.00 19.28
N ASN A 97 -7.57 -22.08 20.03
CA ASN A 97 -7.36 -22.08 21.48
C ASN A 97 -5.90 -21.78 21.83
N GLN A 98 -4.94 -22.39 21.15
CA GLN A 98 -3.53 -22.09 21.33
C GLN A 98 -3.21 -20.60 21.10
N ALA A 99 -3.77 -19.99 20.06
CA ALA A 99 -3.59 -18.56 19.79
C ALA A 99 -4.22 -17.68 20.87
N ILE A 100 -5.39 -18.06 21.39
CA ILE A 100 -6.07 -17.36 22.49
C ILE A 100 -5.24 -17.46 23.78
N ASP A 101 -4.78 -18.66 24.14
CA ASP A 101 -3.97 -18.89 25.34
C ASP A 101 -2.66 -18.11 25.26
N SER A 102 -2.01 -18.13 24.10
CA SER A 102 -0.76 -17.38 23.87
C SER A 102 -0.99 -15.88 23.90
N LEU A 103 -2.13 -15.38 23.39
CA LEU A 103 -2.51 -13.97 23.49
C LEU A 103 -2.79 -13.55 24.93
N ASN A 104 -3.49 -14.39 25.70
CA ASN A 104 -3.75 -14.14 27.11
C ASN A 104 -2.45 -14.11 27.93
N ALA A 105 -1.49 -15.00 27.64
CA ALA A 105 -0.17 -15.01 28.26
C ALA A 105 0.67 -13.75 27.92
N LEU A 106 0.36 -13.07 26.81
CA LEU A 106 0.98 -11.79 26.44
C LEU A 106 0.35 -10.58 27.16
N SER A 107 -0.83 -10.72 27.74
CA SER A 107 -1.61 -9.62 28.30
C SER A 107 -1.11 -9.11 29.66
N ASP A 108 -0.19 -9.83 30.30
CA ASP A 108 0.47 -9.33 31.52
C ASP A 108 1.30 -8.10 31.19
N VAL A 109 1.04 -7.00 31.91
CA VAL A 109 1.78 -5.74 31.76
C VAL A 109 3.25 -6.00 32.07
N PRO A 110 4.17 -5.75 31.11
CA PRO A 110 5.59 -5.92 31.35
C PRO A 110 6.04 -5.02 32.51
N ASP A 111 6.69 -5.60 33.52
CA ASP A 111 7.46 -4.81 34.48
C ASP A 111 8.76 -4.37 33.80
N ASP A 112 8.69 -3.21 33.16
CA ASP A 112 9.82 -2.59 32.48
C ASP A 112 10.99 -2.34 33.44
N GLU A 113 10.73 -2.08 34.72
CA GLU A 113 11.79 -1.80 35.68
C GLU A 113 12.53 -3.08 36.10
N ALA A 114 11.81 -4.16 36.38
CA ALA A 114 12.43 -5.47 36.61
C ALA A 114 13.19 -5.96 35.36
N THR A 115 12.65 -5.69 34.17
CA THR A 115 13.31 -6.02 32.90
C THR A 115 14.60 -5.21 32.74
N ARG A 116 14.58 -3.89 32.94
CA ARG A 116 15.79 -3.04 32.91
C ARG A 116 16.85 -3.51 33.92
N LYS A 117 16.46 -3.86 35.15
CA LYS A 117 17.37 -4.41 36.18
C LYS A 117 18.01 -5.71 35.72
N THR A 118 17.24 -6.60 35.09
CA THR A 118 17.78 -7.85 34.56
C THR A 118 18.76 -7.58 33.41
N LEU A 119 18.40 -6.69 32.49
CA LEU A 119 19.23 -6.35 31.32
C LEU A 119 20.55 -5.68 31.71
N SER A 120 20.58 -4.82 32.74
CA SER A 120 21.81 -4.12 33.17
C SER A 120 22.90 -5.06 33.71
N THR A 121 22.51 -6.22 34.26
CA THR A 121 23.45 -7.26 34.75
C THR A 121 24.14 -8.02 33.62
N LEU A 122 23.62 -7.97 32.40
CA LEU A 122 24.17 -8.69 31.26
C LEU A 122 25.42 -8.00 30.70
N SER A 123 26.30 -8.80 30.11
CA SER A 123 27.44 -8.29 29.34
C SER A 123 26.99 -7.69 28.00
N LEU A 124 27.78 -6.78 27.44
CA LEU A 124 27.50 -6.16 26.14
C LEU A 124 27.26 -7.21 25.05
N ARG A 125 28.10 -8.26 25.00
CA ARG A 125 27.97 -9.35 24.02
C ARG A 125 26.66 -10.14 24.18
N GLN A 126 26.19 -10.35 25.41
CA GLN A 126 24.91 -11.01 25.66
C GLN A 126 23.73 -10.12 25.24
N LEU A 127 23.81 -8.81 25.51
CA LEU A 127 22.80 -7.85 25.08
C LEU A 127 22.71 -7.78 23.54
N GLU A 128 23.84 -7.69 22.85
CA GLU A 128 23.92 -7.69 21.38
C GLU A 128 23.36 -8.99 20.77
N SER A 129 23.68 -10.14 21.37
CA SER A 129 23.10 -11.43 20.95
C SER A 129 21.58 -11.46 21.11
N ARG A 130 21.04 -10.91 22.21
CA ARG A 130 19.59 -10.82 22.42
C ARG A 130 18.94 -9.86 21.43
N VAL A 131 19.57 -8.73 21.11
CA VAL A 131 19.10 -7.82 20.06
C VAL A 131 18.97 -8.55 18.72
N SER A 132 19.97 -9.35 18.33
CA SER A 132 19.91 -10.14 17.09
C SER A 132 18.76 -11.15 17.12
N GLN A 133 18.60 -11.89 18.21
CA GLN A 133 17.51 -12.86 18.36
C GLN A 133 16.13 -12.20 18.29
N THR A 134 15.93 -11.09 19.01
CA THR A 134 14.66 -10.35 18.98
C THR A 134 14.34 -9.78 17.59
N LEU A 135 15.36 -9.36 16.82
CA LEU A 135 15.18 -8.95 15.43
C LEU A 135 14.77 -10.12 14.52
N ASP A 136 15.37 -11.30 14.69
CA ASP A 136 15.03 -12.50 13.93
C ASP A 136 13.60 -12.98 14.27
N ASP A 137 13.23 -12.97 15.55
CA ASP A 137 11.88 -13.29 16.02
C ASP A 137 10.85 -12.30 15.46
N LEU A 138 11.18 -11.00 15.42
CA LEU A 138 10.32 -9.97 14.84
C LEU A 138 10.13 -10.20 13.33
N GLN A 139 11.18 -10.59 12.61
CA GLN A 139 11.08 -10.93 11.19
C GLN A 139 10.16 -12.12 10.94
N ASN A 140 10.29 -13.17 11.77
CA ASN A 140 9.43 -14.35 11.67
C ASN A 140 7.98 -13.99 11.97
N ALA A 141 7.72 -13.21 13.01
CA ALA A 141 6.38 -12.76 13.36
C ALA A 141 5.73 -11.92 12.24
N GLN A 142 6.51 -11.08 11.55
CA GLN A 142 6.02 -10.33 10.39
C GLN A 142 5.70 -11.22 9.19
N ASN A 143 6.52 -12.24 8.91
CA ASN A 143 6.25 -13.21 7.85
C ASN A 143 4.99 -14.05 8.14
N ASP A 144 4.79 -14.45 9.39
CA ASP A 144 3.57 -15.15 9.83
C ASP A 144 2.34 -14.24 9.68
N LEU A 145 2.45 -12.97 10.08
CA LEU A 145 1.38 -11.98 9.91
C LEU A 145 0.98 -11.81 8.43
N ALA A 146 1.95 -11.78 7.52
CA ALA A 146 1.71 -11.70 6.08
C ALA A 146 0.93 -12.93 5.59
N THR A 147 1.41 -14.11 5.99
CA THR A 147 0.81 -15.40 5.63
C THR A 147 -0.64 -15.48 6.12
N TYR A 148 -0.92 -15.10 7.37
CA TYR A 148 -2.27 -15.10 7.91
C TYR A 148 -3.17 -14.07 7.22
N ASN A 149 -2.68 -12.85 6.95
CA ASN A 149 -3.47 -11.83 6.25
C ASN A 149 -3.85 -12.26 4.83
N SER A 150 -2.89 -12.83 4.08
CA SER A 150 -3.14 -13.39 2.75
C SER A 150 -4.21 -14.48 2.77
N GLN A 151 -4.04 -15.48 3.66
CA GLN A 151 -5.00 -16.57 3.79
C GLN A 151 -6.39 -16.05 4.20
N LEU A 152 -6.46 -15.09 5.11
CA LEU A 152 -7.71 -14.48 5.56
C LEU A 152 -8.44 -13.78 4.41
N VAL A 153 -7.74 -13.03 3.56
CA VAL A 153 -8.36 -12.42 2.35
C VAL A 153 -8.85 -13.48 1.36
N SER A 154 -8.08 -14.56 1.15
CA SER A 154 -8.52 -15.68 0.32
C SER A 154 -9.80 -16.33 0.87
N LEU A 155 -9.89 -16.53 2.19
CA LEU A 155 -11.08 -17.09 2.85
C LEU A 155 -12.29 -16.15 2.80
N GLN A 156 -12.09 -14.84 2.96
CA GLN A 156 -13.15 -13.83 2.87
C GLN A 156 -13.80 -13.78 1.48
N THR A 157 -13.00 -14.05 0.43
CA THR A 157 -13.44 -14.00 -0.98
C THR A 157 -13.87 -15.37 -1.50
N GLN A 158 -13.65 -16.41 -0.72
CA GLN A 158 -14.00 -17.78 -1.06
C GLN A 158 -15.49 -18.01 -1.34
N PRO A 159 -16.46 -17.42 -0.61
CA PRO A 159 -17.89 -17.63 -0.90
C PRO A 159 -18.29 -17.24 -2.33
N GLU A 160 -17.82 -16.09 -2.80
CA GLU A 160 -18.09 -15.59 -4.15
C GLU A 160 -17.45 -16.50 -5.21
N ARG A 161 -16.19 -16.89 -4.99
CA ARG A 161 -15.46 -17.84 -5.86
C ARG A 161 -16.15 -19.20 -5.94
N VAL A 162 -16.54 -19.75 -4.80
CA VAL A 162 -17.24 -21.04 -4.71
C VAL A 162 -18.58 -20.94 -5.44
N GLN A 163 -19.34 -19.86 -5.26
CA GLN A 163 -20.62 -19.68 -5.93
C GLN A 163 -20.47 -19.72 -7.46
N ASN A 164 -19.48 -18.99 -8.01
CA ASN A 164 -19.19 -18.99 -9.43
C ASN A 164 -18.71 -20.37 -9.94
N ALA A 165 -17.83 -21.03 -9.19
CA ALA A 165 -17.35 -22.37 -9.52
C ALA A 165 -18.48 -23.40 -9.49
N MET A 166 -19.35 -23.38 -8.48
CA MET A 166 -20.51 -24.26 -8.38
C MET A 166 -21.52 -24.01 -9.49
N TYR A 167 -21.75 -22.75 -9.87
CA TYR A 167 -22.63 -22.41 -10.98
C TYR A 167 -22.13 -22.99 -12.31
N SER A 168 -20.85 -22.77 -12.63
CA SER A 168 -20.24 -23.32 -13.85
C SER A 168 -20.21 -24.85 -13.87
N ALA A 169 -19.85 -25.50 -12.75
CA ALA A 169 -19.87 -26.95 -12.63
C ALA A 169 -21.29 -27.52 -12.79
N SER A 170 -22.30 -26.83 -12.25
CA SER A 170 -23.72 -27.22 -12.42
C SER A 170 -24.17 -27.14 -13.88
N GLN A 171 -23.80 -26.07 -14.60
CA GLN A 171 -24.08 -25.95 -16.03
C GLN A 171 -23.42 -27.06 -16.86
N GLN A 172 -22.15 -27.35 -16.58
CA GLN A 172 -21.42 -28.44 -17.25
C GLN A 172 -22.03 -29.81 -16.95
N LEU A 173 -22.44 -30.07 -15.70
CA LEU A 173 -23.14 -31.30 -15.33
C LEU A 173 -24.47 -31.46 -16.09
N GLN A 174 -25.22 -30.38 -16.30
CA GLN A 174 -26.46 -30.42 -17.07
C GLN A 174 -26.18 -30.72 -18.55
N GLN A 175 -25.15 -30.13 -19.14
CA GLN A 175 -24.74 -30.43 -20.52
C GLN A 175 -24.30 -31.89 -20.67
N ILE A 176 -23.50 -32.42 -19.73
CA ILE A 176 -23.08 -33.82 -19.72
C ILE A 176 -24.29 -34.75 -19.59
N ARG A 177 -25.25 -34.45 -18.71
CA ARG A 177 -26.50 -35.23 -18.59
C ARG A 177 -27.32 -35.22 -19.88
N ASN A 178 -27.45 -34.05 -20.52
CA ASN A 178 -28.21 -33.95 -21.78
C ASN A 178 -27.55 -34.77 -22.90
N ARG A 179 -26.22 -34.77 -22.98
CA ARG A 179 -25.47 -35.63 -23.91
C ARG A 179 -25.65 -37.11 -23.60
N LEU A 180 -25.48 -37.51 -22.34
CA LEU A 180 -25.65 -38.91 -21.90
C LEU A 180 -27.08 -39.42 -22.14
N ASN A 181 -28.10 -38.56 -22.01
CA ASN A 181 -29.51 -38.92 -22.21
C ASN A 181 -29.96 -38.87 -23.68
N GLY A 182 -29.09 -38.46 -24.62
CA GLY A 182 -29.42 -38.38 -26.04
C GLY A 182 -30.50 -37.35 -26.38
N THR A 183 -30.72 -36.34 -25.53
CA THR A 183 -31.77 -35.32 -25.71
C THR A 183 -31.38 -34.18 -26.66
N SER A 184 -30.14 -34.16 -27.16
CA SER A 184 -29.69 -33.22 -28.19
C SER A 184 -30.14 -33.66 -29.58
N THR A 185 -31.03 -32.92 -30.21
CA THR A 185 -31.47 -33.16 -31.59
C THR A 185 -30.31 -33.01 -32.58
N GLY A 186 -29.88 -34.11 -33.20
CA GLY A 186 -28.90 -34.13 -34.30
C GLY A 186 -27.48 -34.66 -33.99
N GLU A 187 -27.21 -35.18 -32.78
CA GLU A 187 -25.91 -35.80 -32.45
C GLU A 187 -25.88 -37.31 -32.79
N GLU A 188 -24.75 -37.80 -33.31
CA GLU A 188 -24.49 -39.23 -33.56
C GLU A 188 -24.55 -40.05 -32.26
N THR A 189 -24.85 -41.36 -32.38
CA THR A 189 -24.83 -42.28 -31.23
C THR A 189 -23.47 -42.25 -30.53
N LEU A 190 -23.46 -41.93 -29.24
CA LEU A 190 -22.23 -41.87 -28.43
C LEU A 190 -21.48 -43.21 -28.47
N ARG A 191 -20.15 -43.13 -28.66
CA ARG A 191 -19.28 -44.31 -28.54
C ARG A 191 -19.23 -44.78 -27.08
N PRO A 192 -19.08 -46.08 -26.80
CA PRO A 192 -18.94 -46.59 -25.42
C PRO A 192 -17.80 -45.93 -24.63
N THR A 193 -16.65 -45.69 -25.28
CA THR A 193 -15.50 -45.01 -24.65
C THR A 193 -15.80 -43.54 -24.34
N GLN A 194 -16.54 -42.86 -25.22
CA GLN A 194 -16.99 -41.49 -24.99
C GLN A 194 -18.02 -41.40 -23.85
N GLN A 195 -18.91 -42.39 -23.72
CA GLN A 195 -19.83 -42.51 -22.60
C GLN A 195 -19.07 -42.69 -21.27
N SER A 196 -18.04 -43.53 -21.26
CA SER A 196 -17.17 -43.73 -20.08
C SER A 196 -16.44 -42.45 -19.67
N LEU A 197 -15.95 -41.66 -20.64
CA LEU A 197 -15.33 -40.37 -20.42
C LEU A 197 -16.32 -39.37 -19.81
N LEU A 198 -17.54 -39.27 -20.35
CA LEU A 198 -18.57 -38.39 -19.83
C LEU A 198 -19.00 -38.75 -18.39
N LEU A 199 -19.06 -40.04 -18.06
CA LEU A 199 -19.32 -40.50 -16.68
C LEU A 199 -18.15 -40.14 -15.74
N ALA A 200 -16.90 -40.31 -16.18
CA ALA A 200 -15.73 -39.88 -15.41
C ALA A 200 -15.72 -38.35 -15.19
N GLN A 201 -16.03 -37.56 -16.22
CA GLN A 201 -16.15 -36.10 -16.11
C GLN A 201 -17.28 -35.69 -15.16
N GLN A 202 -18.42 -36.39 -15.19
CA GLN A 202 -19.51 -36.17 -14.25
C GLN A 202 -19.05 -36.41 -12.80
N ALA A 203 -18.33 -37.51 -12.55
CA ALA A 203 -17.80 -37.80 -11.22
C ALA A 203 -16.76 -36.77 -10.76
N LEU A 204 -15.91 -36.27 -11.67
CA LEU A 204 -14.97 -35.18 -11.39
C LEU A 204 -15.69 -33.91 -10.94
N LEU A 205 -16.72 -33.48 -11.69
CA LEU A 205 -17.50 -32.30 -11.33
C LEU A 205 -18.25 -32.46 -10.01
N ASN A 206 -18.78 -33.66 -9.73
CA ASN A 206 -19.41 -33.95 -8.44
C ASN A 206 -18.39 -33.90 -7.28
N ALA A 207 -17.19 -34.46 -7.48
CA ALA A 207 -16.10 -34.40 -6.50
C ALA A 207 -15.65 -32.94 -6.24
N GLN A 208 -15.57 -32.11 -7.29
CA GLN A 208 -15.30 -30.68 -7.16
C GLN A 208 -16.38 -29.97 -6.36
N ILE A 209 -17.66 -30.20 -6.68
CA ILE A 209 -18.78 -29.59 -5.95
C ILE A 209 -18.75 -29.98 -4.46
N ASP A 210 -18.47 -31.25 -4.15
CA ASP A 210 -18.32 -31.73 -2.78
C ASP A 210 -17.15 -31.06 -2.05
N GLN A 211 -15.98 -30.93 -2.70
CA GLN A 211 -14.84 -30.18 -2.17
C GLN A 211 -15.20 -28.72 -1.88
N GLN A 212 -15.85 -28.03 -2.83
CA GLN A 212 -16.23 -26.63 -2.68
C GLN A 212 -17.24 -26.43 -1.54
N ARG A 213 -18.23 -27.33 -1.37
CA ARG A 213 -19.17 -27.29 -0.25
C ARG A 213 -18.48 -27.45 1.10
N LYS A 214 -17.60 -28.44 1.24
CA LYS A 214 -16.82 -28.63 2.47
C LYS A 214 -15.94 -27.44 2.79
N SER A 215 -15.43 -26.77 1.75
CA SER A 215 -14.65 -25.55 1.93
C SER A 215 -15.47 -24.39 2.48
N LEU A 216 -16.76 -24.29 2.12
CA LEU A 216 -17.68 -23.32 2.71
C LEU A 216 -18.04 -23.66 4.16
N GLU A 217 -18.29 -24.96 4.44
CA GLU A 217 -18.61 -25.43 5.79
C GLU A 217 -17.49 -25.10 6.79
N GLY A 218 -16.23 -25.27 6.38
CA GLY A 218 -15.07 -24.94 7.20
C GLY A 218 -14.65 -23.47 7.18
N ASN A 219 -15.22 -22.64 6.31
CA ASN A 219 -14.71 -21.29 6.05
C ASN A 219 -14.74 -20.39 7.29
N THR A 220 -15.86 -20.39 8.02
CA THR A 220 -16.01 -19.54 9.23
C THR A 220 -15.02 -19.93 10.32
N VAL A 221 -14.88 -21.24 10.60
CA VAL A 221 -13.95 -21.74 11.62
C VAL A 221 -12.50 -21.40 11.27
N LEU A 222 -12.13 -21.53 9.99
CA LEU A 222 -10.79 -21.16 9.52
C LEU A 222 -10.56 -19.65 9.59
N GLN A 223 -11.56 -18.83 9.25
CA GLN A 223 -11.48 -17.37 9.40
C GLN A 223 -11.29 -16.95 10.86
N ASP A 224 -12.11 -17.48 11.77
CA ASP A 224 -12.01 -17.18 13.19
C ASP A 224 -10.65 -17.59 13.76
N THR A 225 -10.14 -18.76 13.36
CA THR A 225 -8.82 -19.25 13.75
C THR A 225 -7.71 -18.32 13.26
N LEU A 226 -7.70 -17.98 11.96
CA LEU A 226 -6.70 -17.07 11.39
C LEU A 226 -6.80 -15.67 11.97
N GLN A 227 -8.00 -15.19 12.28
CA GLN A 227 -8.18 -13.91 12.93
C GLN A 227 -7.53 -13.91 14.32
N LYS A 228 -7.71 -14.98 15.12
CA LYS A 228 -7.04 -15.10 16.43
C LYS A 228 -5.53 -15.28 16.31
N GLN A 229 -5.04 -16.02 15.33
CA GLN A 229 -3.60 -16.13 15.06
C GLN A 229 -2.99 -14.79 14.64
N ARG A 230 -3.70 -14.01 13.80
CA ARG A 230 -3.31 -12.65 13.42
C ARG A 230 -3.30 -11.72 14.63
N ASP A 231 -4.33 -11.76 15.48
CA ASP A 231 -4.42 -10.93 16.67
C ASP A 231 -3.27 -11.25 17.64
N TYR A 232 -2.98 -12.55 17.86
CA TYR A 232 -1.81 -13.01 18.63
C TYR A 232 -0.49 -12.51 18.05
N ILE A 233 -0.22 -12.75 16.75
CA ILE A 233 1.08 -12.40 16.16
C ILE A 233 1.29 -10.89 16.09
N THR A 234 0.20 -10.11 15.98
CA THR A 234 0.24 -8.64 16.07
C THR A 234 0.66 -8.21 17.49
N ALA A 235 0.03 -8.77 18.52
CA ALA A 235 0.40 -8.49 19.91
C ALA A 235 1.83 -8.93 20.23
N TYR A 236 2.24 -10.10 19.72
CA TYR A 236 3.60 -10.61 19.87
C TYR A 236 4.64 -9.71 19.20
N SER A 237 4.37 -9.25 17.97
CA SER A 237 5.23 -8.31 17.25
C SER A 237 5.40 -7.00 18.03
N ASN A 238 4.31 -6.44 18.56
CA ASN A 238 4.37 -5.22 19.40
C ASN A 238 5.21 -5.43 20.67
N ARG A 239 5.10 -6.62 21.30
CA ARG A 239 5.93 -6.96 22.47
C ARG A 239 7.40 -7.08 22.10
N LEU A 240 7.73 -7.71 20.98
CA LEU A 240 9.11 -7.79 20.48
C LEU A 240 9.68 -6.41 20.17
N GLU A 241 8.90 -5.52 19.55
CA GLU A 241 9.31 -4.13 19.29
C GLU A 241 9.61 -3.37 20.60
N HIS A 242 8.78 -3.54 21.63
CA HIS A 242 9.02 -2.94 22.96
C HIS A 242 10.25 -3.54 23.65
N GLN A 243 10.42 -4.86 23.62
CA GLN A 243 11.60 -5.54 24.16
C GLN A 243 12.88 -5.09 23.46
N LEU A 244 12.82 -4.89 22.15
CA LEU A 244 13.93 -4.38 21.35
C LEU A 244 14.31 -2.96 21.78
N GLN A 245 13.34 -2.10 22.10
CA GLN A 245 13.61 -0.76 22.63
C GLN A 245 14.36 -0.82 23.98
N LEU A 246 13.88 -1.63 24.92
CA LEU A 246 14.54 -1.80 26.23
C LEU A 246 15.95 -2.40 26.10
N LEU A 247 16.13 -3.37 25.20
CA LEU A 247 17.44 -3.93 24.88
C LEU A 247 18.38 -2.88 24.29
N GLN A 248 17.90 -2.02 23.39
CA GLN A 248 18.70 -0.92 22.84
C GLN A 248 19.10 0.08 23.91
N GLU A 249 18.20 0.47 24.81
CA GLU A 249 18.51 1.34 25.95
C GLU A 249 19.64 0.74 26.81
N ALA A 250 19.54 -0.56 27.12
CA ALA A 250 20.56 -1.26 27.89
C ALA A 250 21.91 -1.37 27.15
N VAL A 251 21.91 -1.69 25.85
CA VAL A 251 23.13 -1.72 25.01
C VAL A 251 23.78 -0.35 24.96
N ASN A 252 23.00 0.70 24.70
CA ASN A 252 23.49 2.06 24.56
C ASN A 252 24.11 2.55 25.86
N SER A 253 23.43 2.34 27.00
CA SER A 253 23.94 2.65 28.33
C SER A 253 25.24 1.87 28.62
N LYS A 254 25.28 0.56 28.35
CA LYS A 254 26.47 -0.25 28.61
C LYS A 254 27.67 0.18 27.77
N ARG A 255 27.47 0.50 26.50
CA ARG A 255 28.52 1.03 25.61
C ARG A 255 29.03 2.37 26.10
N LEU A 256 28.12 3.29 26.44
CA LEU A 256 28.50 4.61 26.94
C LEU A 256 29.31 4.50 28.24
N THR A 257 28.86 3.71 29.22
CA THR A 257 29.59 3.52 30.47
C THR A 257 30.98 2.89 30.27
N LEU A 258 31.13 1.93 29.35
CA LEU A 258 32.45 1.34 29.03
C LEU A 258 33.38 2.37 28.39
N THR A 259 32.85 3.20 27.49
CA THR A 259 33.59 4.28 26.86
C THR A 259 33.96 5.38 27.86
N GLU A 260 33.03 5.82 28.70
CA GLU A 260 33.26 6.81 29.76
C GLU A 260 34.33 6.34 30.75
N LYS A 261 34.31 5.06 31.12
CA LYS A 261 35.33 4.48 31.99
C LYS A 261 36.73 4.55 31.36
N THR A 262 36.84 4.19 30.08
CA THR A 262 38.11 4.28 29.33
C THR A 262 38.58 5.74 29.22
N ALA A 263 37.65 6.67 28.94
CA ALA A 263 37.91 8.11 28.89
C ALA A 263 38.41 8.65 30.24
N GLN A 264 37.81 8.24 31.36
CA GLN A 264 38.22 8.65 32.70
C GLN A 264 39.63 8.15 33.05
N GLU A 265 39.93 6.88 32.76
CA GLU A 265 41.26 6.28 32.98
C GLU A 265 42.34 7.03 32.18
N ALA A 266 42.03 7.55 30.99
CA ALA A 266 42.98 8.28 30.15
C ALA A 266 43.23 9.75 30.54
N VAL A 267 42.31 10.36 31.32
CA VAL A 267 42.38 11.78 31.74
C VAL A 267 42.99 11.93 33.13
N SER A 268 42.87 10.91 33.99
CA SER A 268 43.44 10.95 35.35
C SER A 268 44.08 9.62 35.72
N PRO A 269 45.25 9.29 35.17
CA PRO A 269 46.04 8.15 35.64
C PRO A 269 46.45 8.41 37.10
N ASP A 270 46.06 7.54 38.03
CA ASP A 270 46.32 7.69 39.49
C ASP A 270 47.82 7.89 39.80
N GLU A 271 48.72 7.41 38.95
CA GLU A 271 50.18 7.53 39.10
C GLU A 271 50.74 8.91 38.67
N THR A 272 50.01 9.68 37.85
CA THR A 272 50.49 10.96 37.29
C THR A 272 49.97 12.21 38.01
N ALA A 273 49.07 12.06 38.99
CA ALA A 273 48.42 13.17 39.69
C ALA A 273 49.39 14.18 40.34
N ARG A 274 50.61 13.76 40.70
CA ARG A 274 51.66 14.62 41.28
C ARG A 274 52.42 15.45 40.24
N ILE A 275 52.42 15.04 38.97
CA ILE A 275 53.23 15.58 37.88
C ILE A 275 52.37 16.38 36.89
N GLN A 276 51.04 16.39 37.04
CA GLN A 276 50.09 17.18 36.24
C GLN A 276 50.35 18.70 36.23
N ALA A 277 51.15 19.22 37.17
CA ALA A 277 51.58 20.62 37.19
C ALA A 277 52.59 20.96 36.09
N ASN A 278 53.23 19.96 35.48
CA ASN A 278 54.16 20.16 34.38
C ASN A 278 53.41 20.59 33.10
N PRO A 279 53.87 21.65 32.41
CA PRO A 279 53.16 22.18 31.23
C PRO A 279 53.09 21.19 30.06
N LEU A 280 54.13 20.38 29.85
CA LEU A 280 54.18 19.39 28.77
C LEU A 280 53.21 18.22 29.04
N VAL A 281 53.21 17.71 30.27
CA VAL A 281 52.27 16.66 30.71
C VAL A 281 50.81 17.15 30.59
N LYS A 282 50.55 18.40 30.98
CA LYS A 282 49.21 19.00 30.87
C LYS A 282 48.74 19.12 29.41
N GLN A 283 49.63 19.50 28.50
CA GLN A 283 49.31 19.57 27.07
C GLN A 283 48.94 18.20 26.50
N GLU A 284 49.71 17.16 26.83
CA GLU A 284 49.46 15.81 26.33
C GLU A 284 48.19 15.17 26.93
N LEU A 285 47.89 15.47 28.20
CA LEU A 285 46.62 15.10 28.85
C LEU A 285 45.42 15.80 28.20
N GLU A 286 45.55 17.07 27.81
CA GLU A 286 44.48 17.81 27.11
C GLU A 286 44.15 17.17 25.74
N ILE A 287 45.16 16.69 25.01
CA ILE A 287 44.94 15.94 23.76
C ILE A 287 44.16 14.63 24.04
N ASN A 288 44.51 13.91 25.10
CA ASN A 288 43.78 12.70 25.50
C ASN A 288 42.35 13.01 25.95
N HIS A 289 42.14 14.14 26.61
CA HIS A 289 40.81 14.62 26.98
C HIS A 289 39.95 14.89 25.74
N GLN A 290 40.46 15.65 24.77
CA GLN A 290 39.76 15.91 23.51
C GLN A 290 39.47 14.63 22.73
N LEU A 291 40.41 13.68 22.69
CA LEU A 291 40.20 12.38 22.05
C LEU A 291 39.13 11.56 22.78
N SER A 292 39.12 11.60 24.11
CA SER A 292 38.10 10.96 24.94
C SER A 292 36.70 11.52 24.68
N GLU A 293 36.56 12.84 24.58
CA GLU A 293 35.29 13.49 24.21
C GLU A 293 34.82 13.06 22.81
N ARG A 294 35.74 13.00 21.84
CA ARG A 294 35.43 12.52 20.48
C ARG A 294 34.99 11.06 20.48
N LEU A 295 35.64 10.21 21.26
CA LEU A 295 35.28 8.80 21.42
C LEU A 295 33.88 8.62 22.05
N ILE A 296 33.56 9.41 23.08
CA ILE A 296 32.22 9.44 23.69
C ILE A 296 31.18 9.88 22.65
N SER A 297 31.42 11.00 21.96
CA SER A 297 30.53 11.50 20.90
C SER A 297 30.34 10.49 19.77
N ALA A 298 31.40 9.78 19.37
CA ALA A 298 31.30 8.70 18.40
C ALA A 298 30.50 7.51 18.94
N THR A 299 30.61 7.18 20.22
CA THR A 299 29.77 6.14 20.82
C THR A 299 28.29 6.53 20.79
N GLU A 300 27.95 7.78 21.14
CA GLU A 300 26.58 8.31 21.07
C GLU A 300 26.03 8.32 19.64
N ASN A 301 26.80 8.85 18.68
CA ASN A 301 26.44 8.86 17.26
C ASN A 301 26.25 7.44 16.71
N GLY A 302 27.08 6.49 17.15
CA GLY A 302 26.95 5.07 16.78
C GLY A 302 25.66 4.46 17.31
N ASN A 303 25.30 4.76 18.55
CA ASN A 303 24.03 4.33 19.15
C ASN A 303 22.81 4.89 18.39
N GLN A 304 22.85 6.16 17.97
CA GLN A 304 21.79 6.74 17.13
C GLN A 304 21.69 6.06 15.75
N LEU A 305 22.83 5.71 15.14
CA LEU A 305 22.85 4.98 13.86
C LEU A 305 22.23 3.59 13.98
N VAL A 306 22.50 2.85 15.07
CA VAL A 306 21.85 1.55 15.33
C VAL A 306 20.34 1.69 15.39
N GLN A 307 19.83 2.68 16.13
CA GLN A 307 18.39 2.95 16.24
C GLN A 307 17.76 3.25 14.88
N ARG A 308 18.41 4.11 14.08
CA ARG A 308 17.96 4.42 12.71
C ARG A 308 17.97 3.18 11.81
N ASN A 309 19.01 2.36 11.91
CA ASN A 309 19.13 1.14 11.10
C ASN A 309 17.98 0.17 11.38
N ILE A 310 17.68 -0.07 12.67
CA ILE A 310 16.57 -0.92 13.08
C ILE A 310 15.23 -0.35 12.60
N LYS A 311 14.99 0.95 12.79
CA LYS A 311 13.75 1.61 12.33
C LYS A 311 13.55 1.47 10.82
N VAL A 312 14.59 1.74 10.02
CA VAL A 312 14.53 1.62 8.56
C VAL A 312 14.38 0.16 8.13
N LYS A 313 15.06 -0.78 8.79
CA LYS A 313 14.91 -2.22 8.53
C LYS A 313 13.46 -2.67 8.77
N THR A 314 12.87 -2.35 9.93
CA THR A 314 11.47 -2.65 10.22
C THR A 314 10.51 -2.05 9.18
N TRP A 315 10.78 -0.84 8.69
CA TRP A 315 9.99 -0.23 7.61
C TRP A 315 10.17 -0.92 6.27
N LEU A 316 11.39 -1.33 5.93
CA LEU A 316 11.69 -2.11 4.74
C LEU A 316 10.96 -3.45 4.76
N ASP A 317 11.03 -4.18 5.87
CA ASP A 317 10.36 -5.48 6.02
C ASP A 317 8.84 -5.35 5.88
N ARG A 318 8.24 -4.32 6.52
CA ARG A 318 6.81 -3.98 6.35
C ARG A 318 6.46 -3.59 4.90
N ALA A 319 7.34 -2.88 4.20
CA ALA A 319 7.12 -2.52 2.80
C ALA A 319 7.18 -3.74 1.87
N LEU A 320 8.19 -4.61 2.05
CA LEU A 320 8.32 -5.87 1.30
C LEU A 320 7.13 -6.81 1.57
N GLN A 321 6.61 -6.82 2.79
CA GLN A 321 5.38 -7.52 3.15
C GLN A 321 4.18 -6.95 2.40
N SER A 322 3.96 -5.63 2.50
CA SER A 322 2.87 -4.95 1.80
C SER A 322 2.88 -5.20 0.30
N GLU A 323 4.06 -5.25 -0.33
CA GLU A 323 4.21 -5.61 -1.74
C GLU A 323 3.72 -7.02 -2.06
N ARG A 324 4.09 -8.00 -1.24
CA ARG A 324 3.64 -9.40 -1.41
C ARG A 324 2.13 -9.50 -1.23
N ASP A 325 1.60 -8.89 -0.17
CA ASP A 325 0.17 -8.87 0.13
C ASP A 325 -0.64 -8.22 -1.00
N ILE A 326 -0.21 -7.04 -1.48
CA ILE A 326 -0.85 -6.33 -2.59
C ILE A 326 -0.84 -7.18 -3.86
N LYS A 327 0.29 -7.78 -4.23
CA LYS A 327 0.40 -8.63 -5.44
C LYS A 327 -0.54 -9.82 -5.38
N GLU A 328 -0.61 -10.49 -4.23
CA GLU A 328 -1.51 -11.63 -4.04
C GLU A 328 -2.98 -11.21 -4.04
N GLN A 329 -3.32 -10.12 -3.34
CA GLN A 329 -4.66 -9.55 -3.33
C GLN A 329 -5.11 -9.14 -4.74
N ILE A 330 -4.24 -8.50 -5.53
CA ILE A 330 -4.52 -8.19 -6.94
C ILE A 330 -4.79 -9.46 -7.73
N SER A 331 -3.97 -10.50 -7.56
CA SER A 331 -4.13 -11.78 -8.28
C SER A 331 -5.44 -12.48 -7.94
N VAL A 332 -5.81 -12.52 -6.65
CA VAL A 332 -7.00 -13.21 -6.15
C VAL A 332 -8.29 -12.42 -6.41
N LEU A 333 -8.24 -11.09 -6.34
CA LEU A 333 -9.42 -10.21 -6.42
C LEU A 333 -9.63 -9.59 -7.81
N LYS A 334 -8.96 -10.07 -8.87
CA LYS A 334 -9.17 -9.54 -10.22
C LYS A 334 -10.67 -9.54 -10.57
N GLY A 335 -11.25 -8.35 -10.71
CA GLY A 335 -12.67 -8.15 -11.04
C GLY A 335 -13.60 -7.87 -9.86
N SER A 336 -13.14 -7.96 -8.60
CA SER A 336 -13.94 -7.62 -7.42
C SER A 336 -13.86 -6.13 -7.08
N LEU A 337 -15.00 -5.52 -6.74
CA LEU A 337 -15.12 -4.14 -6.24
C LEU A 337 -14.34 -3.92 -4.93
N LEU A 338 -14.10 -4.99 -4.15
CA LEU A 338 -13.39 -4.92 -2.87
C LEU A 338 -11.91 -4.52 -3.05
N LEU A 339 -11.31 -4.88 -4.21
CA LEU A 339 -9.90 -4.63 -4.50
C LEU A 339 -9.56 -3.14 -4.45
N SER A 340 -10.34 -2.29 -5.13
CA SER A 340 -10.05 -0.85 -5.20
C SER A 340 -10.02 -0.20 -3.82
N ARG A 341 -10.94 -0.57 -2.93
CA ARG A 341 -11.01 -0.03 -1.57
C ARG A 341 -9.80 -0.45 -0.72
N ILE A 342 -9.39 -1.72 -0.81
CA ILE A 342 -8.23 -2.24 -0.08
C ILE A 342 -6.95 -1.56 -0.59
N LEU A 343 -6.78 -1.43 -1.91
CA LEU A 343 -5.62 -0.78 -2.52
C LEU A 343 -5.52 0.71 -2.13
N TYR A 344 -6.64 1.45 -2.10
CA TYR A 344 -6.66 2.85 -1.66
C TYR A 344 -6.30 3.01 -0.16
N GLN A 345 -6.82 2.14 0.70
CA GLN A 345 -6.50 2.16 2.14
C GLN A 345 -5.00 1.85 2.37
N GLN A 346 -4.45 0.89 1.63
CA GLN A 346 -3.03 0.57 1.68
C GLN A 346 -2.16 1.72 1.14
N GLN A 347 -2.57 2.41 0.08
CA GLN A 347 -1.84 3.56 -0.44
C GLN A 347 -1.65 4.67 0.60
N GLN A 348 -2.65 4.90 1.46
CA GLN A 348 -2.59 5.95 2.50
C GLN A 348 -1.70 5.57 3.69
N THR A 349 -1.35 4.28 3.85
CA THR A 349 -0.54 3.77 4.96
C THR A 349 0.89 3.46 4.55
N LEU A 350 1.24 3.60 3.27
CA LEU A 350 2.62 3.48 2.81
C LEU A 350 3.48 4.59 3.43
N PRO A 351 4.61 4.25 4.06
CA PRO A 351 5.53 5.26 4.59
C PRO A 351 6.03 6.14 3.45
N SER A 352 5.87 7.46 3.60
CA SER A 352 6.39 8.45 2.68
C SER A 352 7.91 8.48 2.77
N ALA A 353 8.55 8.08 1.68
CA ALA A 353 10.00 7.98 1.50
C ALA A 353 10.76 9.33 1.56
N GLU A 354 10.07 10.44 1.82
CA GLU A 354 10.59 11.81 1.77
C GLU A 354 11.48 12.18 2.99
N GLU A 355 11.56 11.33 4.03
CA GLU A 355 12.42 11.55 5.21
C GLU A 355 13.77 10.80 5.20
N LEU A 356 14.09 10.06 4.12
CA LEU A 356 15.33 9.27 4.07
C LEU A 356 16.51 10.12 3.57
N SER A 357 17.23 10.73 4.50
CA SER A 357 18.49 11.47 4.24
C SER A 357 19.57 10.55 3.66
N ASP A 358 20.25 11.01 2.61
CA ASP A 358 21.37 10.32 1.96
C ASP A 358 22.57 10.19 2.90
N MET A 359 23.03 8.94 3.10
CA MET A 359 24.15 8.60 3.97
C MET A 359 25.51 8.67 3.26
N THR A 360 25.54 8.91 1.95
CA THR A 360 26.78 8.89 1.13
C THR A 360 27.85 9.84 1.68
N ASN A 361 27.48 11.09 1.99
CA ASN A 361 28.42 12.08 2.54
C ASN A 361 28.94 11.65 3.92
N ARG A 362 28.06 11.17 4.80
CA ARG A 362 28.45 10.71 6.13
C ARG A 362 29.41 9.51 6.07
N ILE A 363 29.23 8.60 5.12
CA ILE A 363 30.15 7.48 4.89
C ILE A 363 31.52 7.99 4.43
N ALA A 364 31.56 8.99 3.56
CA ALA A 364 32.82 9.61 3.14
C ALA A 364 33.55 10.28 4.31
N ASP A 365 32.81 11.05 5.14
CA ASP A 365 33.34 11.69 6.34
C ASP A 365 33.92 10.66 7.33
N LEU A 366 33.18 9.58 7.61
CA LEU A 366 33.66 8.51 8.50
C LEU A 366 34.91 7.82 7.97
N ARG A 367 35.05 7.63 6.65
CA ARG A 367 36.26 7.06 6.04
C ARG A 367 37.46 8.00 6.16
N LEU A 368 37.24 9.30 5.98
CA LEU A 368 38.27 10.31 6.13
C LEU A 368 38.75 10.37 7.58
N GLU A 369 37.82 10.43 8.54
CA GLU A 369 38.13 10.42 9.97
C GLU A 369 38.86 9.12 10.38
N GLN A 370 38.44 7.98 9.84
CA GLN A 370 39.13 6.71 10.07
C GLN A 370 40.55 6.71 9.50
N PHE A 371 40.79 7.32 8.34
CA PHE A 371 42.12 7.47 7.77
C PHE A 371 43.03 8.34 8.65
N GLU A 372 42.53 9.48 9.14
CA GLU A 372 43.25 10.37 10.05
C GLU A 372 43.60 9.68 11.37
N VAL A 373 42.66 8.94 11.96
CA VAL A 373 42.90 8.15 13.19
C VAL A 373 43.97 7.10 12.97
N ASN A 374 43.95 6.39 11.84
CA ASN A 374 45.00 5.40 11.54
C ASN A 374 46.37 6.06 11.35
N GLN A 375 46.44 7.24 10.73
CA GLN A 375 47.70 7.99 10.63
C GLN A 375 48.27 8.37 12.01
N GLN A 376 47.41 8.80 12.93
CA GLN A 376 47.81 9.11 14.31
C GLN A 376 48.30 7.85 15.05
N ARG A 377 47.64 6.71 14.85
CA ARG A 377 48.05 5.42 15.43
C ARG A 377 49.41 4.97 14.93
N ASP A 378 49.67 5.09 13.63
CA ASP A 378 50.95 4.73 13.03
C ASP A 378 52.09 5.61 13.56
N ALA A 379 51.83 6.90 13.78
CA ALA A 379 52.80 7.82 14.37
C ALA A 379 53.16 7.48 15.84
N LEU A 380 52.23 6.87 16.57
CA LEU A 380 52.40 6.46 17.97
C LEU A 380 52.84 4.99 18.11
N PHE A 381 53.15 4.29 17.02
CA PHE A 381 53.59 2.89 17.07
C PHE A 381 54.93 2.72 17.78
N GLN A 382 55.82 3.72 17.67
CA GLN A 382 57.10 3.80 18.40
C GLN A 382 57.00 4.83 19.52
N SER A 383 56.32 4.48 20.64
CA SER A 383 56.05 5.38 21.76
C SER A 383 57.31 6.08 22.28
N ASP A 384 58.43 5.36 22.46
CA ASP A 384 59.70 5.93 22.93
C ASP A 384 60.27 6.99 21.98
N ALA A 385 60.24 6.73 20.67
CA ALA A 385 60.74 7.67 19.66
C ALA A 385 59.84 8.91 19.55
N TYR A 386 58.53 8.72 19.75
CA TYR A 386 57.57 9.82 19.79
C TYR A 386 57.80 10.71 21.02
N VAL A 387 57.93 10.12 22.21
CA VAL A 387 58.20 10.87 23.45
C VAL A 387 59.55 11.58 23.39
N ALA A 388 60.61 10.92 22.90
CA ALA A 388 61.92 11.55 22.73
C ALA A 388 61.86 12.79 21.83
N LYS A 389 61.07 12.73 20.75
CA LYS A 389 60.85 13.88 19.85
C LYS A 389 59.97 14.96 20.48
N LEU A 390 59.05 14.60 21.38
CA LEU A 390 58.23 15.54 22.13
C LEU A 390 59.07 16.34 23.15
N GLU A 391 60.07 15.67 23.74
CA GLU A 391 61.01 16.25 24.71
C GLU A 391 62.07 17.17 24.05
N GLU A 392 62.32 17.04 22.74
CA GLU A 392 63.19 17.94 21.98
C GLU A 392 62.69 19.39 22.08
N GLY A 393 63.44 20.23 22.80
CA GLY A 393 63.11 21.64 23.03
C GLY A 393 62.52 21.96 24.41
N HIS A 394 62.24 20.95 25.25
CA HIS A 394 61.67 21.10 26.60
C HIS A 394 62.61 20.62 27.73
N SER A 395 63.92 20.59 27.47
CA SER A 395 64.95 20.02 28.36
C SER A 395 65.02 20.61 29.79
N SER A 396 64.39 21.76 30.07
CA SER A 396 64.29 22.33 31.43
C SER A 396 63.15 21.74 32.26
N ASP A 397 62.13 21.16 31.62
CA ASP A 397 60.90 20.68 32.25
C ASP A 397 60.80 19.15 32.29
N VAL A 398 61.82 18.43 31.80
CA VAL A 398 61.81 16.96 31.67
C VAL A 398 62.75 16.32 32.70
N ASN A 399 62.21 15.43 33.52
CA ASN A 399 62.95 14.55 34.43
C ASN A 399 62.49 13.10 34.21
N ALA A 400 63.18 12.09 34.78
CA ALA A 400 62.86 10.68 34.59
C ALA A 400 61.40 10.32 34.93
N GLU A 401 60.82 10.96 35.95
CA GLU A 401 59.40 10.80 36.31
C GLU A 401 58.45 11.41 35.26
N VAL A 402 58.81 12.54 34.65
CA VAL A 402 58.04 13.18 33.57
C VAL A 402 58.08 12.33 32.31
N HIS A 403 59.25 11.79 31.96
CA HIS A 403 59.41 10.87 30.82
C HIS A 403 58.54 9.63 30.98
N SER A 404 58.55 9.00 32.15
CA SER A 404 57.69 7.84 32.45
C SER A 404 56.20 8.19 32.36
N ALA A 405 55.79 9.36 32.86
CA ALA A 405 54.40 9.82 32.76
C ALA A 405 53.98 10.09 31.31
N LEU A 406 54.87 10.65 30.48
CA LEU A 406 54.60 10.88 29.06
C LEU A 406 54.44 9.57 28.28
N LEU A 407 55.24 8.54 28.59
CA LEU A 407 55.06 7.19 28.01
C LEU A 407 53.69 6.60 28.36
N GLU A 408 53.27 6.68 29.62
CA GLU A 408 51.95 6.21 30.06
C GLU A 408 50.81 6.96 29.36
N ILE A 409 50.91 8.30 29.25
CA ILE A 409 49.93 9.14 28.55
C ILE A 409 49.83 8.78 27.06
N VAL A 410 50.96 8.50 26.41
CA VAL A 410 51.01 8.08 25.00
C VAL A 410 50.44 6.68 24.81
N ASP A 411 50.69 5.75 25.74
CA ASP A 411 50.10 4.42 25.69
C ASP A 411 48.57 4.47 25.87
N MET A 412 48.07 5.30 26.80
CA MET A 412 46.63 5.57 26.94
C MET A 412 46.05 6.23 25.67
N ARG A 413 46.79 7.16 25.04
CA ARG A 413 46.37 7.75 23.75
C ARG A 413 46.22 6.69 22.68
N ARG A 414 47.16 5.75 22.59
CA ARG A 414 47.11 4.65 21.62
C ARG A 414 45.89 3.76 21.85
N GLU A 415 45.56 3.47 23.12
CA GLU A 415 44.35 2.73 23.46
C GLU A 415 43.08 3.48 23.08
N LEU A 416 42.98 4.77 23.41
CA LEU A 416 41.86 5.62 22.99
C LEU A 416 41.70 5.64 21.47
N LEU A 417 42.79 5.78 20.71
CA LEU A 417 42.76 5.75 19.25
C LEU A 417 42.35 4.38 18.69
N ASP A 418 42.77 3.28 19.32
CA ASP A 418 42.34 1.94 18.92
C ASP A 418 40.85 1.71 19.17
N GLN A 419 40.35 2.12 20.34
CA GLN A 419 38.92 2.10 20.63
C GLN A 419 38.14 3.00 19.67
N PHE A 420 38.65 4.20 19.40
CA PHE A 420 38.00 5.15 18.49
C PHE A 420 37.95 4.61 17.05
N ASN A 421 39.04 4.04 16.55
CA ASN A 421 39.06 3.39 15.24
C ASN A 421 38.07 2.22 15.15
N LYS A 422 37.94 1.41 16.21
CA LYS A 422 36.92 0.35 16.30
C LYS A 422 35.51 0.92 16.25
N GLN A 423 35.24 2.02 16.96
CA GLN A 423 33.93 2.69 16.93
C GLN A 423 33.61 3.26 15.55
N LEU A 424 34.57 3.94 14.90
CA LEU A 424 34.42 4.45 13.53
C LEU A 424 34.16 3.31 12.52
N GLY A 425 34.88 2.19 12.66
CA GLY A 425 34.65 1.00 11.83
C GLY A 425 33.23 0.44 11.98
N ASN A 426 32.73 0.35 13.21
CA ASN A 426 31.35 -0.07 13.48
C ASN A 426 30.33 0.92 12.91
N GLN A 427 30.53 2.23 13.10
CA GLN A 427 29.67 3.26 12.53
C GLN A 427 29.64 3.22 11.01
N LEU A 428 30.79 3.02 10.36
CA LEU A 428 30.91 2.89 8.92
C LEU A 428 30.06 1.73 8.41
N MET A 429 30.17 0.56 9.04
CA MET A 429 29.36 -0.61 8.69
C MET A 429 27.85 -0.34 8.88
N MET A 430 27.46 0.28 9.99
CA MET A 430 26.05 0.63 10.28
C MET A 430 25.49 1.66 9.28
N ALA A 431 26.30 2.66 8.90
CA ALA A 431 25.95 3.68 7.92
C ALA A 431 25.79 3.09 6.51
N ILE A 432 26.68 2.19 6.10
CA ILE A 432 26.55 1.45 4.83
C ILE A 432 25.28 0.59 4.83
N ASN A 433 25.03 -0.17 5.89
CA ASN A 433 23.82 -0.98 6.01
C ASN A 433 22.54 -0.12 5.98
N LEU A 434 22.57 1.04 6.64
CA LEU A 434 21.46 1.99 6.63
C LEU A 434 21.22 2.52 5.21
N GLN A 435 22.28 2.89 4.47
CA GLN A 435 22.18 3.32 3.08
C GLN A 435 21.55 2.24 2.19
N ILE A 436 22.00 0.98 2.33
CA ILE A 436 21.46 -0.15 1.57
C ILE A 436 19.97 -0.34 1.88
N ASN A 437 19.60 -0.39 3.17
CA ASN A 437 18.21 -0.58 3.57
C ASN A 437 17.31 0.59 3.11
N GLN A 438 17.81 1.82 3.15
CA GLN A 438 17.12 3.00 2.63
C GLN A 438 16.89 2.88 1.12
N GLN A 439 17.91 2.51 0.34
CA GLN A 439 17.80 2.33 -1.11
C GLN A 439 16.79 1.23 -1.47
N GLN A 440 16.81 0.12 -0.74
CA GLN A 440 15.83 -0.95 -0.93
C GLN A 440 14.41 -0.48 -0.59
N LEU A 441 14.23 0.23 0.53
CA LEU A 441 12.93 0.76 0.94
C LEU A 441 12.37 1.75 -0.10
N MET A 442 13.22 2.64 -0.62
CA MET A 442 12.88 3.55 -1.71
C MET A 442 12.43 2.81 -2.97
N SER A 443 13.16 1.76 -3.36
CA SER A 443 12.85 0.94 -4.53
C SER A 443 11.49 0.25 -4.38
N VAL A 444 11.27 -0.43 -3.24
CA VAL A 444 10.02 -1.15 -2.92
C VAL A 444 8.84 -0.18 -2.86
N SER A 445 8.99 0.96 -2.18
CA SER A 445 7.94 1.98 -2.06
C SER A 445 7.56 2.57 -3.43
N THR A 446 8.55 2.85 -4.28
CA THR A 446 8.32 3.36 -5.64
C THR A 446 7.61 2.32 -6.50
N ASN A 447 8.01 1.05 -6.41
CA ASN A 447 7.37 -0.06 -7.11
C ASN A 447 5.92 -0.27 -6.64
N LEU A 448 5.70 -0.27 -5.33
CA LEU A 448 4.37 -0.34 -4.71
C LEU A 448 3.45 0.78 -5.21
N LYS A 449 3.93 2.03 -5.20
CA LYS A 449 3.18 3.18 -5.71
C LYS A 449 2.84 3.02 -7.19
N ALA A 450 3.75 2.46 -8.00
CA ALA A 450 3.50 2.19 -9.40
C ALA A 450 2.43 1.09 -9.59
N ILE A 451 2.55 -0.04 -8.88
CA ILE A 451 1.57 -1.14 -8.90
C ILE A 451 0.19 -0.63 -8.48
N LEU A 452 0.11 0.09 -7.37
CA LEU A 452 -1.14 0.65 -6.86
C LEU A 452 -1.75 1.62 -7.87
N THR A 453 -0.96 2.55 -8.42
CA THR A 453 -1.45 3.55 -9.37
C THR A 453 -1.99 2.90 -10.65
N GLN A 454 -1.29 1.89 -11.18
CA GLN A 454 -1.75 1.13 -12.33
C GLN A 454 -3.06 0.40 -12.04
N GLN A 455 -3.14 -0.33 -10.93
CA GLN A 455 -4.33 -1.13 -10.63
C GLN A 455 -5.53 -0.27 -10.20
N ILE A 456 -5.32 0.80 -9.44
CA ILE A 456 -6.38 1.71 -9.00
C ILE A 456 -7.06 2.40 -10.19
N PHE A 457 -6.31 2.74 -11.24
CA PHE A 457 -6.87 3.41 -12.43
C PHE A 457 -7.86 2.54 -13.21
N TRP A 458 -7.63 1.22 -13.27
CA TRP A 458 -8.42 0.32 -14.12
C TRP A 458 -9.55 -0.43 -13.39
N VAL A 459 -9.62 -0.36 -12.05
CA VAL A 459 -10.65 -1.05 -11.27
C VAL A 459 -11.85 -0.13 -11.04
N ASN A 460 -13.05 -0.59 -11.41
CA ASN A 460 -14.29 0.14 -11.18
C ASN A 460 -14.44 0.42 -9.66
N SER A 461 -14.42 1.69 -9.26
CA SER A 461 -14.35 2.09 -7.85
C SER A 461 -15.72 2.18 -7.17
N ASN A 462 -16.79 2.12 -7.96
CA ASN A 462 -18.16 2.22 -7.47
C ASN A 462 -19.02 1.10 -8.05
N ARG A 463 -20.07 0.71 -7.29
CA ARG A 463 -21.14 -0.12 -7.85
C ARG A 463 -21.68 0.58 -9.12
N PRO A 464 -22.10 -0.18 -10.14
CA PRO A 464 -22.77 0.42 -11.29
C PRO A 464 -23.91 1.30 -10.79
N MET A 465 -24.11 2.44 -11.45
CA MET A 465 -25.14 3.42 -11.11
C MET A 465 -26.51 2.79 -11.41
N ASP A 466 -26.99 2.00 -10.47
CA ASP A 466 -28.25 1.28 -10.54
C ASP A 466 -29.39 2.16 -10.00
N TRP A 467 -30.61 1.66 -10.14
CA TRP A 467 -31.81 2.37 -9.69
C TRP A 467 -31.81 2.62 -8.18
N GLU A 468 -31.17 1.73 -7.40
CA GLU A 468 -31.00 1.91 -5.96
C GLU A 468 -30.09 3.10 -5.63
N TRP A 469 -28.98 3.27 -6.37
CA TRP A 469 -28.11 4.44 -6.22
C TRP A 469 -28.87 5.76 -6.45
N VAL A 470 -29.67 5.83 -7.52
CA VAL A 470 -30.48 7.03 -7.83
C VAL A 470 -31.50 7.31 -6.73
N LYS A 471 -32.11 6.26 -6.18
CA LYS A 471 -33.07 6.38 -5.08
C LYS A 471 -32.41 6.83 -3.77
N ALA A 472 -31.19 6.39 -3.49
CA ALA A 472 -30.44 6.72 -2.28
C ALA A 472 -29.70 8.07 -2.35
N PHE A 473 -29.43 8.58 -3.56
CA PHE A 473 -28.67 9.81 -3.77
C PHE A 473 -29.24 11.05 -3.04
N PRO A 474 -30.56 11.35 -3.08
CA PRO A 474 -31.11 12.51 -2.39
C PRO A 474 -30.90 12.47 -0.87
N GLU A 475 -31.00 11.28 -0.28
CA GLU A 475 -30.83 11.08 1.16
C GLU A 475 -29.36 11.20 1.58
N ALA A 476 -28.44 10.60 0.81
CA ALA A 476 -27.00 10.73 1.02
C ALA A 476 -26.53 12.19 0.86
N MET A 477 -27.03 12.91 -0.15
CA MET A 477 -26.79 14.34 -0.34
C MET A 477 -27.28 15.15 0.87
N LYS A 478 -28.51 14.91 1.33
CA LYS A 478 -29.06 15.58 2.52
C LYS A 478 -28.22 15.31 3.76
N GLY A 479 -27.72 14.08 3.92
CA GLY A 479 -26.79 13.71 5.00
C GLY A 479 -25.46 14.48 4.93
N GLN A 480 -24.86 14.58 3.75
CA GLN A 480 -23.62 15.33 3.52
C GLN A 480 -23.78 16.84 3.78
N PHE A 481 -24.87 17.44 3.30
CA PHE A 481 -25.19 18.83 3.58
C PHE A 481 -25.47 19.10 5.06
N LYS A 482 -25.97 18.12 5.82
CA LYS A 482 -26.18 18.24 7.27
C LYS A 482 -24.89 18.05 8.07
N ALA A 483 -23.98 17.21 7.58
CA ALA A 483 -22.67 16.95 8.20
C ALA A 483 -21.68 18.11 7.95
N MET A 484 -21.74 18.75 6.78
CA MET A 484 -21.21 20.10 6.58
C MET A 484 -22.02 21.03 7.48
N LYS A 485 -21.52 21.33 8.68
CA LYS A 485 -22.15 22.26 9.63
C LYS A 485 -22.15 23.70 9.06
N ILE A 486 -22.93 23.95 8.01
CA ILE A 486 -23.13 25.28 7.44
C ILE A 486 -24.03 26.00 8.44
N THR A 487 -23.42 26.70 9.40
CA THR A 487 -24.12 27.56 10.35
C THR A 487 -24.57 28.81 9.61
N VAL A 488 -25.73 28.70 8.98
CA VAL A 488 -26.35 29.82 8.30
C VAL A 488 -27.01 30.72 9.35
N ASN A 489 -26.39 31.87 9.65
CA ASN A 489 -26.87 32.76 10.70
C ASN A 489 -27.92 33.74 10.12
N TRP A 490 -29.19 33.29 10.02
CA TRP A 490 -30.29 34.01 9.37
C TRP A 490 -30.56 35.42 9.92
N GLU A 491 -30.32 35.67 11.22
CA GLU A 491 -30.46 37.01 11.81
C GLU A 491 -29.44 38.03 11.25
N LYS A 492 -28.23 37.58 10.88
CA LYS A 492 -27.18 38.42 10.28
C LYS A 492 -27.20 38.41 8.76
N ALA A 493 -27.89 37.46 8.14
CA ALA A 493 -27.93 37.30 6.69
C ALA A 493 -28.72 38.44 6.00
N TRP A 494 -29.79 38.95 6.60
CA TRP A 494 -30.64 39.94 5.93
C TRP A 494 -29.94 41.30 5.68
N PRO A 495 -29.26 41.90 6.66
CA PRO A 495 -28.46 43.11 6.44
C PRO A 495 -27.24 42.86 5.55
N ALA A 496 -26.61 41.68 5.71
CA ALA A 496 -25.46 41.28 4.91
C ALA A 496 -25.83 41.11 3.43
N VAL A 497 -27.00 40.55 3.11
CA VAL A 497 -27.51 40.41 1.74
C VAL A 497 -27.75 41.76 1.06
N PHE A 498 -28.18 42.78 1.82
CA PHE A 498 -28.34 44.12 1.27
C PHE A 498 -26.99 44.75 0.92
N ILE A 499 -25.99 44.64 1.81
CA ILE A 499 -24.61 45.12 1.58
C ILE A 499 -23.95 44.33 0.44
N ALA A 500 -24.15 43.02 0.42
CA ALA A 500 -23.72 42.08 -0.61
C ALA A 500 -24.23 42.47 -1.99
N PHE A 501 -25.54 42.74 -2.08
CA PHE A 501 -26.19 43.17 -3.29
C PHE A 501 -25.64 44.52 -3.73
N LEU A 502 -25.47 45.48 -2.81
CA LEU A 502 -24.87 46.78 -3.11
C LEU A 502 -23.43 46.67 -3.65
N ALA A 503 -22.63 45.74 -3.10
CA ALA A 503 -21.26 45.50 -3.54
C ALA A 503 -21.17 44.77 -4.90
N GLY A 504 -22.12 43.87 -5.20
CA GLY A 504 -22.20 43.16 -6.49
C GLY A 504 -22.89 43.97 -7.60
N LEU A 505 -23.70 44.98 -7.24
CA LEU A 505 -24.51 45.78 -8.17
C LEU A 505 -23.68 46.52 -9.24
N PRO A 506 -22.51 47.14 -8.94
CA PRO A 506 -21.66 47.74 -9.97
C PRO A 506 -21.23 46.73 -11.05
N LEU A 507 -20.87 45.50 -10.66
CA LEU A 507 -20.46 44.45 -11.60
C LEU A 507 -21.64 44.01 -12.49
N LEU A 508 -22.84 43.86 -11.91
CA LEU A 508 -24.04 43.52 -12.66
C LEU A 508 -24.47 44.65 -13.60
N LEU A 509 -24.35 45.91 -13.20
CA LEU A 509 -24.62 47.07 -14.05
C LEU A 509 -23.64 47.14 -15.22
N ILE A 510 -22.34 46.91 -14.99
CA ILE A 510 -21.34 46.84 -16.07
C ILE A 510 -21.65 45.68 -17.02
N ALA A 511 -21.99 44.50 -16.49
CA ALA A 511 -22.39 43.34 -17.30
C ALA A 511 -23.64 43.64 -18.15
N GLY A 512 -24.63 44.28 -17.56
CA GLY A 512 -25.86 44.72 -18.23
C GLY A 512 -25.59 45.77 -19.32
N LEU A 513 -24.74 46.77 -19.03
CA LEU A 513 -24.32 47.80 -19.98
C LEU A 513 -23.62 47.19 -21.20
N ILE A 514 -22.70 46.24 -20.97
CA ILE A 514 -22.02 45.51 -22.05
C ILE A 514 -23.06 44.71 -22.85
N ARG A 515 -23.97 43.99 -22.17
CA ARG A 515 -25.03 43.19 -22.82
C ARG A 515 -25.92 44.06 -23.71
N TRP A 516 -26.28 45.26 -23.26
CA TRP A 516 -27.09 46.23 -23.98
C TRP A 516 -26.35 46.78 -25.22
N ARG A 517 -25.04 47.07 -25.09
CA ARG A 517 -24.19 47.55 -26.18
C ARG A 517 -23.65 46.45 -27.11
N LEU A 518 -24.04 45.18 -26.94
CA LEU A 518 -23.49 44.07 -27.74
C LEU A 518 -23.70 44.21 -29.25
N ASN A 519 -24.86 44.70 -29.68
CA ASN A 519 -25.13 44.86 -31.11
C ASN A 519 -24.21 45.93 -31.73
N TRP A 520 -23.93 46.99 -30.97
CA TRP A 520 -22.97 48.02 -31.37
C TRP A 520 -21.54 47.49 -31.41
N LEU A 521 -21.11 46.71 -30.39
CA LEU A 521 -19.78 46.09 -30.36
C LEU A 521 -19.56 45.14 -31.54
N LYS A 522 -20.57 44.33 -31.89
CA LYS A 522 -20.53 43.46 -33.08
C LYS A 522 -20.43 44.25 -34.38
N ALA A 523 -21.22 45.32 -34.53
CA ALA A 523 -21.17 46.17 -35.71
C ALA A 523 -19.80 46.88 -35.86
N TYR A 524 -19.24 47.33 -34.73
CA TYR A 524 -17.91 47.96 -34.71
C TYR A 524 -16.79 46.96 -35.04
N GLN A 525 -16.88 45.73 -34.51
CA GLN A 525 -15.95 44.64 -34.86
C GLN A 525 -16.05 44.24 -36.34
N ALA A 526 -17.25 44.18 -36.91
CA ALA A 526 -17.45 43.92 -38.33
C ALA A 526 -16.84 45.03 -39.21
N LYS A 527 -16.93 46.29 -38.78
CA LYS A 527 -16.28 47.44 -39.45
C LYS A 527 -14.75 47.36 -39.38
N LEU A 528 -14.18 46.94 -38.24
CA LEU A 528 -12.74 46.70 -38.13
C LEU A 528 -12.30 45.56 -39.06
N ALA A 529 -13.04 44.46 -39.06
CA ALA A 529 -12.76 43.30 -39.91
C ALA A 529 -12.86 43.60 -41.41
N SER A 530 -13.72 44.53 -41.84
CA SER A 530 -13.84 44.93 -43.25
C SER A 530 -12.73 45.87 -43.74
N GLN A 531 -11.98 46.49 -42.81
CA GLN A 531 -10.86 47.39 -43.10
C GLN A 531 -9.51 46.66 -43.16
N VAL A 532 -9.45 45.43 -42.63
CA VAL A 532 -8.26 44.57 -42.69
C VAL A 532 -8.06 44.08 -44.13
N GLY A 533 -6.86 44.27 -44.66
CA GLY A 533 -6.53 43.91 -46.05
C GLY A 533 -6.85 44.99 -47.09
N GLN A 534 -7.26 46.20 -46.68
CA GLN A 534 -7.42 47.36 -47.56
C GLN A 534 -6.22 48.32 -47.45
N LEU A 535 -5.51 48.55 -48.56
CA LEU A 535 -4.23 49.29 -48.59
C LEU A 535 -4.27 50.74 -48.02
N ARG A 536 -5.44 51.41 -48.00
CA ARG A 536 -5.58 52.80 -47.52
C ARG A 536 -6.05 52.98 -46.08
N ASN A 537 -6.70 51.98 -45.49
CA ASN A 537 -7.41 52.13 -44.20
C ASN A 537 -6.95 51.12 -43.13
N ASP A 538 -5.99 50.25 -43.46
CA ASP A 538 -5.48 49.26 -42.52
C ASP A 538 -4.43 49.87 -41.58
N THR A 539 -4.52 49.54 -40.29
CA THR A 539 -3.56 49.92 -39.26
C THR A 539 -3.32 48.71 -38.36
N GLN A 540 -2.08 48.51 -37.90
CA GLN A 540 -1.71 47.37 -37.05
C GLN A 540 -2.50 47.29 -35.72
N LEU A 541 -3.16 48.38 -35.32
CA LEU A 541 -4.00 48.48 -34.12
C LEU A 541 -5.39 47.85 -34.27
N HIS A 542 -5.84 47.49 -35.48
CA HIS A 542 -7.17 46.92 -35.71
C HIS A 542 -7.33 45.51 -35.11
N THR A 543 -6.30 44.67 -35.21
CA THR A 543 -6.32 43.30 -34.65
C THR A 543 -6.29 43.30 -33.11
N PRO A 544 -5.42 44.06 -32.42
CA PRO A 544 -5.48 44.21 -30.96
C PRO A 544 -6.82 44.78 -30.47
N LYS A 545 -7.40 45.76 -31.17
CA LYS A 545 -8.72 46.30 -30.84
C LYS A 545 -9.83 45.27 -30.98
N ALA A 546 -9.78 44.43 -32.01
CA ALA A 546 -10.76 43.36 -32.22
C ALA A 546 -10.70 42.29 -31.11
N ILE A 547 -9.48 41.91 -30.68
CA ILE A 547 -9.29 41.00 -29.54
C ILE A 547 -9.81 41.64 -28.24
N LEU A 548 -9.58 42.94 -28.03
CA LEU A 548 -10.09 43.67 -26.87
C LEU A 548 -11.64 43.69 -26.85
N ILE A 549 -12.27 43.84 -28.01
CA ILE A 549 -13.74 43.76 -28.14
C ILE A 549 -14.24 42.35 -27.80
N ASP A 550 -13.56 41.30 -28.27
CA ASP A 550 -13.91 39.91 -27.91
C ASP A 550 -13.76 39.64 -26.41
N LEU A 551 -12.73 40.22 -25.77
CA LEU A 551 -12.56 40.18 -24.32
C LEU A 551 -13.73 40.88 -23.62
N ILE A 552 -14.08 42.10 -24.02
CA ILE A 552 -15.22 42.85 -23.46
C ILE A 552 -16.53 42.06 -23.63
N ARG A 553 -16.72 41.40 -24.77
CA ARG A 553 -17.91 40.57 -25.06
C ARG A 553 -17.98 39.29 -24.21
N ALA A 554 -16.86 38.81 -23.66
CA ALA A 554 -16.81 37.65 -22.77
C ALA A 554 -17.03 38.00 -21.29
N LEU A 555 -16.74 39.25 -20.89
CA LEU A 555 -16.86 39.73 -19.51
C LEU A 555 -18.24 39.61 -18.84
N PRO A 556 -19.41 39.74 -19.51
CA PRO A 556 -20.69 39.77 -18.81
C PRO A 556 -20.94 38.56 -17.91
N VAL A 557 -20.57 37.36 -18.34
CA VAL A 557 -20.77 36.14 -17.54
C VAL A 557 -19.74 36.06 -16.41
N VAL A 558 -18.50 36.47 -16.67
CA VAL A 558 -17.42 36.56 -15.67
C VAL A 558 -17.84 37.49 -14.53
N LEU A 559 -18.40 38.66 -14.87
CA LEU A 559 -18.87 39.67 -13.91
C LEU A 559 -20.06 39.17 -13.09
N VAL A 560 -20.98 38.39 -13.68
CA VAL A 560 -22.09 37.77 -12.95
C VAL A 560 -21.57 36.73 -11.96
N ILE A 561 -20.64 35.87 -12.36
CA ILE A 561 -20.03 34.87 -11.46
C ILE A 561 -19.32 35.56 -10.30
N LEU A 562 -18.57 36.63 -10.56
CA LEU A 562 -17.90 37.42 -9.51
C LEU A 562 -18.90 38.14 -8.60
N ALA A 563 -19.99 38.68 -9.15
CA ALA A 563 -21.05 39.30 -8.36
C ALA A 563 -21.71 38.30 -7.40
N ILE A 564 -22.02 37.10 -7.88
CA ILE A 564 -22.56 36.01 -7.04
C ILE A 564 -21.52 35.58 -5.98
N GLY A 565 -20.26 35.45 -6.37
CA GLY A 565 -19.17 35.11 -5.44
C GLY A 565 -18.98 36.15 -4.33
N LEU A 566 -19.07 37.45 -4.66
CA LEU A 566 -19.02 38.54 -3.68
C LEU A 566 -20.24 38.53 -2.75
N ILE A 567 -21.42 38.20 -3.28
CA ILE A 567 -22.64 38.07 -2.47
C ILE A 567 -22.48 36.93 -1.46
N LEU A 568 -21.95 35.79 -1.90
CA LEU A 568 -21.68 34.64 -1.02
C LEU A 568 -20.57 34.93 0.00
N LEU A 569 -19.57 35.75 -0.35
CA LEU A 569 -18.51 36.15 0.58
C LEU A 569 -19.07 36.98 1.74
N THR A 570 -19.90 37.97 1.41
CA THR A 570 -20.48 38.92 2.36
C THR A 570 -21.56 38.30 3.26
N MET A 571 -22.13 37.16 2.87
CA MET A 571 -23.04 36.36 3.70
C MET A 571 -22.38 35.70 4.94
N GLN A 572 -21.04 35.78 5.10
CA GLN A 572 -20.30 35.27 6.27
C GLN A 572 -20.65 33.82 6.66
N LEU A 573 -20.81 32.95 5.67
CA LEU A 573 -20.90 31.52 5.87
C LEU A 573 -19.51 30.99 6.27
N ASN A 574 -19.46 29.87 7.00
CA ASN A 574 -18.21 29.19 7.35
C ASN A 574 -17.37 28.77 6.11
N ILE A 575 -17.99 28.79 4.92
CA ILE A 575 -17.40 28.40 3.63
C ILE A 575 -17.29 29.60 2.67
N SER A 576 -17.60 30.83 3.12
CA SER A 576 -17.63 32.03 2.27
C SER A 576 -16.30 32.33 1.57
N ASP A 577 -15.17 32.17 2.28
CA ASP A 577 -13.83 32.36 1.69
C ASP A 577 -13.52 31.33 0.61
N LEU A 578 -13.93 30.08 0.84
CA LEU A 578 -13.80 28.99 -0.13
C LEU A 578 -14.68 29.26 -1.35
N LEU A 579 -15.95 29.64 -1.18
CA LEU A 579 -16.87 29.97 -2.28
C LEU A 579 -16.36 31.16 -3.11
N TRP A 580 -15.75 32.16 -2.47
CA TRP A 580 -15.10 33.27 -3.17
C TRP A 580 -13.88 32.81 -3.96
N ALA A 581 -13.04 31.96 -3.39
CA ALA A 581 -11.89 31.38 -4.09
C ALA A 581 -12.32 30.55 -5.31
N TYR A 582 -13.37 29.74 -5.19
CA TYR A 582 -13.95 28.99 -6.32
C TYR A 582 -14.57 29.93 -7.36
N SER A 583 -15.30 30.96 -6.93
CA SER A 583 -15.90 31.94 -7.86
C SER A 583 -14.84 32.67 -8.68
N LYS A 584 -13.69 33.04 -8.09
CA LYS A 584 -12.55 33.62 -8.82
C LYS A 584 -11.97 32.64 -9.84
N LYS A 585 -11.75 31.38 -9.46
CA LYS A 585 -11.23 30.35 -10.36
C LYS A 585 -12.21 30.06 -11.51
N LEU A 586 -13.50 29.98 -11.21
CA LEU A 586 -14.56 29.78 -12.21
C LEU A 586 -14.70 30.98 -13.15
N ALA A 587 -14.61 32.20 -12.61
CA ALA A 587 -14.59 33.43 -13.41
C ALA A 587 -13.39 33.49 -14.35
N LEU A 588 -12.19 33.12 -13.87
CA LEU A 588 -10.97 33.04 -14.70
C LEU A 588 -11.11 31.97 -15.79
N PHE A 589 -11.61 30.79 -15.42
CA PHE A 589 -11.91 29.71 -16.38
C PHE A 589 -12.85 30.22 -17.48
N TRP A 590 -13.97 30.84 -17.10
CA TRP A 590 -14.94 31.34 -18.06
C TRP A 590 -14.41 32.51 -18.90
N LEU A 591 -13.50 33.33 -18.36
CA LEU A 591 -12.84 34.39 -19.12
C LEU A 591 -11.98 33.81 -20.23
N VAL A 592 -11.15 32.82 -19.92
CA VAL A 592 -10.25 32.17 -20.89
C VAL A 592 -11.07 31.45 -21.97
N PHE A 593 -11.98 30.56 -21.55
CA PHE A 593 -12.79 29.78 -22.50
C PHE A 593 -13.77 30.66 -23.27
N GLY A 594 -14.37 31.66 -22.61
CA GLY A 594 -15.25 32.63 -23.25
C GLY A 594 -14.52 33.48 -24.30
N LEU A 595 -13.28 33.91 -24.03
CA LEU A 595 -12.46 34.62 -25.00
C LEU A 595 -12.12 33.73 -26.21
N CYS A 596 -11.62 32.51 -25.97
CA CYS A 596 -11.33 31.55 -27.04
C CYS A 596 -12.57 31.26 -27.89
N TRP A 597 -13.73 31.11 -27.25
CA TRP A 597 -15.01 30.92 -27.94
C TRP A 597 -15.42 32.09 -28.83
N LYS A 598 -15.18 33.33 -28.39
CA LYS A 598 -15.49 34.55 -29.17
C LYS A 598 -14.53 34.77 -30.33
N VAL A 599 -13.23 34.54 -30.11
CA VAL A 599 -12.20 34.64 -31.15
C VAL A 599 -12.46 33.64 -32.30
N LEU A 600 -12.97 32.45 -31.96
CA LEU A 600 -13.33 31.36 -32.90
C LEU A 600 -14.78 31.46 -33.44
N GLU A 601 -15.48 32.58 -33.22
CA GLU A 601 -16.83 32.79 -33.77
C GLU A 601 -16.81 32.82 -35.31
N LYS A 602 -17.97 32.56 -35.95
CA LYS A 602 -18.10 32.72 -37.41
C LYS A 602 -17.82 34.18 -37.75
N ASP A 603 -16.92 34.42 -38.70
CA ASP A 603 -16.39 35.75 -39.05
C ASP A 603 -15.69 36.49 -37.89
N GLY A 604 -15.25 35.76 -36.86
CA GLY A 604 -14.47 36.30 -35.74
C GLY A 604 -13.02 36.60 -36.11
N VAL A 605 -12.25 37.06 -35.12
CA VAL A 605 -10.86 37.49 -35.29
C VAL A 605 -9.98 36.39 -35.93
N ALA A 606 -10.16 35.13 -35.55
CA ALA A 606 -9.40 34.00 -36.11
C ALA A 606 -9.57 33.87 -37.64
N VAL A 607 -10.78 34.06 -38.16
CA VAL A 607 -11.07 33.91 -39.59
C VAL A 607 -10.72 35.19 -40.36
N ARG A 608 -11.10 36.36 -39.84
CA ARG A 608 -10.99 37.63 -40.58
C ARG A 608 -9.63 38.32 -40.46
N HIS A 609 -8.94 38.18 -39.33
CA HIS A 609 -7.64 38.83 -39.11
C HIS A 609 -6.46 37.85 -39.28
N PHE A 610 -6.65 36.58 -38.95
CA PHE A 610 -5.60 35.54 -39.03
C PHE A 610 -5.80 34.55 -40.20
N ASN A 611 -6.82 34.75 -41.03
CA ASN A 611 -7.12 33.93 -42.21
C ASN A 611 -7.23 32.42 -41.92
N MET A 612 -7.67 32.05 -40.71
CA MET A 612 -7.82 30.63 -40.35
C MET A 612 -9.02 30.00 -41.08
N PRO A 613 -8.92 28.72 -41.51
CA PRO A 613 -10.03 28.02 -42.16
C PRO A 613 -11.27 27.96 -41.26
N SER A 614 -12.43 28.36 -41.80
CA SER A 614 -13.70 28.40 -41.07
C SER A 614 -14.17 27.03 -40.57
N GLN A 615 -13.78 25.96 -41.26
CA GLN A 615 -14.05 24.58 -40.85
C GLN A 615 -13.29 24.22 -39.56
N LEU A 616 -12.01 24.59 -39.48
CA LEU A 616 -11.13 24.31 -38.34
C LEU A 616 -11.57 25.08 -37.09
N THR A 617 -11.87 26.37 -37.23
CA THR A 617 -12.35 27.18 -36.10
C THR A 617 -13.68 26.68 -35.55
N SER A 618 -14.58 26.18 -36.43
CA SER A 618 -15.83 25.57 -36.00
C SER A 618 -15.65 24.24 -35.26
N HIS A 619 -14.64 23.45 -35.63
CA HIS A 619 -14.31 22.19 -34.97
C HIS A 619 -13.75 22.42 -33.56
N TRP A 620 -12.75 23.30 -33.43
CA TRP A 620 -12.17 23.66 -32.12
C TRP A 620 -13.19 24.32 -31.20
N ARG A 621 -14.09 25.13 -31.75
CA ARG A 621 -15.20 25.68 -30.99
C ARG A 621 -16.08 24.55 -30.43
N ARG A 622 -16.43 23.51 -31.18
CA ARG A 622 -17.18 22.36 -30.63
C ARG A 622 -16.40 21.61 -29.55
N GLN A 623 -15.09 21.42 -29.74
CA GLN A 623 -14.23 20.76 -28.74
C GLN A 623 -14.17 21.54 -27.42
N ILE A 624 -14.18 22.89 -27.46
CA ILE A 624 -14.23 23.70 -26.25
C ILE A 624 -15.46 23.36 -25.40
N VAL A 625 -16.65 23.15 -25.99
CA VAL A 625 -17.86 22.73 -25.23
C VAL A 625 -17.72 21.35 -24.61
N HIS A 626 -16.93 20.46 -25.20
CA HIS A 626 -16.73 19.12 -24.65
C HIS A 626 -15.73 19.09 -23.49
N VAL A 627 -14.84 20.10 -23.42
CA VAL A 627 -13.81 20.23 -22.39
C VAL A 627 -14.26 21.15 -21.24
N SER A 628 -15.15 22.11 -21.52
CA SER A 628 -15.76 23.02 -20.54
C SER A 628 -17.07 22.50 -19.98
#